data_AF-A0A6I3WTW0-F1
#
_entry.id   AF-A0A6I3WTW0-F1
#
_cell.length_a   1.000
_cell.length_b   1.000
_cell.length_c   1.000
_cell.angle_alpha   90.00
_cell.angle_beta   90.00
_cell.angle_gamma   90.00
#
_symmetry.space_group_name_H-M   'P 1'
#
loop_
_entity.id
_entity.type
_entity.pdbx_description
1 polymer ?
#
loop_
_entity_poly.entity_id
_entity_poly.type
_entity_poly.pdbx_seq_one_letter_code
_entity_poly.pdbx_strand_id
1 'polypeptide(L)' 'TRERIFRATELLSNHPRPPASKKLTGFTDLFRVRVGDYRIVYRVRDAELLIVVVSARHRRVAYRNLPN' A
#
# COMPACT_ATOMS: atom_id res chain seq x y z
N THR A 1 -12.54 -7.03 -8.01
CA THR A 1 -11.33 -6.22 -7.73
C THR A 1 -11.52 -5.20 -6.62
N ARG A 2 -12.51 -4.31 -6.71
CA ARG A 2 -12.81 -3.30 -5.66
C ARG A 2 -12.99 -3.92 -4.27
N GLU A 3 -13.77 -5.00 -4.16
CA GLU A 3 -14.00 -5.69 -2.89
C GLU A 3 -12.70 -6.27 -2.28
N ARG A 4 -11.81 -6.84 -3.10
CA ARG A 4 -10.52 -7.37 -2.62
C ARG A 4 -9.61 -6.26 -2.09
N ILE A 5 -9.66 -5.08 -2.71
CA ILE A 5 -8.93 -3.90 -2.24
C ILE A 5 -9.51 -3.44 -0.91
N PHE A 6 -10.84 -3.36 -0.78
CA PHE A 6 -11.51 -2.95 0.45
C PHE A 6 -11.19 -3.88 1.62
N ARG A 7 -11.27 -5.20 1.43
CA ARG A 7 -10.89 -6.16 2.48
C ARG A 7 -9.42 -6.05 2.87
N ALA A 8 -8.54 -5.76 1.91
CA ALA A 8 -7.14 -5.53 2.21
C ALA A 8 -6.93 -4.24 3.02
N THR A 9 -7.71 -3.17 2.75
CA THR A 9 -7.65 -1.94 3.55
C THR A 9 -8.20 -2.13 4.97
N GLU A 10 -9.27 -2.91 5.15
CA GLU A 10 -9.75 -3.28 6.50
C GLU A 10 -8.71 -4.07 7.29
N LEU A 11 -8.05 -5.04 6.65
CA LEU A 11 -6.98 -5.79 7.28
C LEU A 11 -5.82 -4.87 7.70
N LEU A 12 -5.44 -3.92 6.83
CA LEU A 12 -4.39 -2.95 7.14
C LEU A 12 -4.79 -1.98 8.26
N SER A 13 -6.07 -1.64 8.39
CA SER A 13 -6.54 -0.80 9.50
C SER A 13 -6.39 -1.49 10.85
N ASN A 14 -6.63 -2.80 10.92
CA ASN A 14 -6.53 -3.58 12.16
C ASN A 14 -5.09 -4.05 12.44
N HIS A 15 -4.35 -4.39 11.39
CA HIS A 15 -2.98 -4.86 11.47
C HIS A 15 -2.14 -4.09 10.44
N PRO A 16 -1.58 -2.91 10.80
CA PRO A 16 -0.91 -2.02 9.85
C PRO A 16 0.33 -2.61 9.19
N ARG A 17 1.00 -3.59 9.81
CA ARG A 17 2.20 -4.24 9.25
C ARG A 17 2.02 -5.76 9.20
N PRO A 18 1.05 -6.27 8.41
CA PRO A 18 0.81 -7.70 8.32
C PRO A 18 2.01 -8.39 7.62
N PRO A 19 2.21 -9.72 7.76
CA PRO A 19 3.33 -10.43 7.15
C PRO A 19 3.45 -10.27 5.62
N ALA A 20 2.33 -10.01 4.94
CA ALA A 20 2.30 -9.77 3.49
C ALA A 20 2.80 -8.37 3.09
N SER A 21 3.01 -7.47 4.05
CA SER A 21 3.55 -6.13 3.79
C SER A 21 5.05 -6.16 3.54
N LYS A 22 5.50 -5.33 2.61
CA LYS A 22 6.93 -5.15 2.31
C LYS A 22 7.27 -3.66 2.34
N LYS A 23 8.33 -3.29 3.06
CA LYS A 23 8.87 -1.93 3.03
C LYS A 23 9.36 -1.59 1.62
N LEU A 24 9.10 -0.37 1.16
CA LEU A 24 9.63 0.13 -0.10
C LEU A 24 11.05 0.67 0.11
N THR A 25 11.99 0.16 -0.69
CA THR A 25 13.37 0.64 -0.71
C THR A 25 13.41 2.11 -1.17
N GLY A 26 14.21 2.93 -0.50
CA GLY A 26 14.34 4.36 -0.81
C GLY A 26 13.31 5.28 -0.12
N PHE A 27 12.37 4.72 0.64
CA PHE A 27 11.41 5.48 1.44
C PHE A 27 11.54 5.10 2.92
N THR A 28 11.41 6.10 3.81
CA THR A 28 11.61 5.91 5.25
C THR A 28 10.50 5.07 5.88
N ASP A 29 9.27 5.27 5.43
CA ASP A 29 8.05 4.81 6.11
C ASP A 29 6.94 4.31 5.16
N LEU A 30 7.27 4.06 3.89
CA LEU A 30 6.32 3.46 2.93
C LEU A 30 6.40 1.94 2.89
N PHE A 31 5.23 1.32 2.88
CA PHE A 31 5.01 -0.11 2.79
C PHE A 31 4.11 -0.43 1.61
N ARG A 32 4.10 -1.71 1.21
CA ARG A 32 3.32 -2.22 0.09
C ARG A 32 2.70 -3.58 0.41
N VAL A 33 1.43 -3.77 0.04
CA VAL A 33 0.77 -5.08 -0.10
C VAL A 33 0.32 -5.29 -1.55
N ARG A 34 0.42 -6.53 -2.05
CA ARG A 34 -0.10 -6.90 -3.38
C ARG A 34 -1.50 -7.49 -3.26
N VAL A 35 -2.44 -6.96 -4.04
CA VAL A 35 -3.82 -7.43 -4.14
C VAL A 35 -4.12 -7.73 -5.61
N GLY A 36 -3.86 -8.97 -6.03
CA GLY A 36 -3.93 -9.35 -7.45
C GLY A 36 -3.00 -8.51 -8.33
N ASP A 37 -3.59 -7.76 -9.26
CA ASP A 37 -2.91 -6.83 -10.17
C ASP A 37 -2.71 -5.43 -9.59
N TYR A 38 -3.03 -5.20 -8.32
CA TYR A 38 -2.88 -3.92 -7.66
C TYR A 38 -1.84 -3.99 -6.55
N ARG A 39 -1.23 -2.85 -6.28
CA ARG A 39 -0.34 -2.62 -5.14
C ARG A 39 -0.98 -1.54 -4.29
N ILE A 40 -1.25 -1.86 -3.05
CA ILE A 40 -1.61 -0.87 -2.04
C ILE A 40 -0.28 -0.40 -1.45
N VAL A 41 0.05 0.87 -1.65
CA VAL A 41 1.18 1.54 -1.02
C VAL A 41 0.63 2.37 0.13
N TYR A 42 1.24 2.29 1.30
CA TYR A 42 0.70 2.98 2.47
C TYR A 42 1.79 3.38 3.45
N ARG A 43 1.44 4.32 4.32
CA ARG A 43 2.26 4.85 5.40
C ARG A 43 1.52 4.69 6.71
N VAL A 44 2.20 4.23 7.75
CA VAL A 44 1.65 4.15 9.12
C VAL A 44 2.18 5.35 9.90
N ARG A 45 1.31 6.29 10.28
CA ARG A 45 1.65 7.41 11.18
C ARG A 45 0.73 7.34 12.38
N ASP A 46 1.23 7.15 13.59
CA ASP A 46 0.50 7.21 14.86
C ASP A 46 -0.99 6.81 14.82
N ALA A 47 -1.91 7.75 14.53
CA ALA A 47 -3.36 7.52 14.47
C ALA A 47 -3.97 7.43 13.05
N GLU A 48 -3.16 7.57 12.00
CA GLU A 48 -3.60 7.67 10.60
C GLU A 48 -2.84 6.72 9.66
N LEU A 49 -3.62 6.05 8.80
CA LEU A 49 -3.10 5.19 7.74
C LEU A 49 -3.35 5.85 6.39
N LEU A 50 -2.32 6.46 5.80
CA LEU A 50 -2.42 7.00 4.43
C LEU A 50 -2.27 5.85 3.43
N ILE A 51 -3.31 5.59 2.64
CA ILE A 51 -3.36 4.50 1.66
C ILE A 51 -3.46 5.05 0.24
N VAL A 52 -2.53 4.63 -0.62
CA VAL A 52 -2.52 4.91 -2.07
C VAL A 52 -2.62 3.58 -2.82
N VAL A 53 -3.68 3.40 -3.61
CA VAL A 53 -3.87 2.19 -4.42
C VAL A 53 -3.36 2.41 -5.84
N VAL A 54 -2.40 1.59 -6.25
CA VAL A 54 -1.70 1.73 -7.53
C VAL A 54 -1.84 0.47 -8.38
N SER A 55 -2.24 0.61 -9.65
CA SER A 55 -2.33 -0.53 -10.58
C SER A 55 -0.96 -1.01 -11.04
N ALA A 56 -0.75 -2.33 -11.07
CA ALA A 56 0.47 -2.95 -11.59
C ALA A 56 0.62 -2.84 -13.12
N ARG A 57 -0.45 -2.51 -13.86
CA ARG A 57 -0.40 -2.37 -15.32
C ARG A 57 0.50 -1.21 -15.78
N HIS A 58 0.79 -0.24 -14.90
CA HIS A 58 1.66 0.92 -15.18
C HIS A 58 2.91 0.92 -14.28
N ARG A 59 3.68 -0.18 -14.30
CA ARG A 59 4.86 -0.46 -13.44
C ARG A 59 5.88 0.69 -13.35
N ARG A 60 5.98 1.54 -14.38
CA ARG A 60 6.98 2.63 -14.48
C ARG A 60 6.54 3.97 -13.90
N VAL A 61 5.25 4.14 -13.61
CA VAL A 61 4.68 5.42 -13.12
C VAL A 61 4.22 5.31 -11.67
N ALA A 62 3.93 4.08 -11.22
CA ALA A 62 3.35 3.76 -9.93
C ALA A 62 3.99 4.39 -8.69
N TYR A 63 5.30 4.68 -8.72
CA TYR A 63 6.04 5.22 -7.56
C TYR A 63 6.47 6.68 -7.72
N ARG A 64 6.32 7.30 -8.90
CA ARG A 64 6.86 8.65 -9.16
C ARG A 64 6.13 9.77 -8.43
N ASN A 65 4.87 9.54 -8.07
CA ASN A 65 4.00 10.53 -7.43
C ASN A 65 3.66 10.16 -5.99
N LEU A 66 4.45 9.27 -5.37
CA LEU A 66 4.23 8.98 -3.95
C LEU A 66 4.73 10.17 -3.13
N PRO A 67 3.96 10.62 -2.13
CA PRO A 67 4.41 11.68 -1.24
C PRO A 67 5.65 11.22 -0.48
N ASN A 68 6.65 12.11 -0.41
CA ASN A 68 7.84 11.90 0.41
C ASN A 68 7.52 11.91 1.91
#